data_AF-A1TE97-F1
#
_entry.id   AF-A1TE97-F1
#
_cell.length_a   1.000
_cell.length_b   1.000
_cell.length_c   1.000
_cell.angle_alpha   90.00
_cell.angle_beta   90.00
_cell.angle_gamma   90.00
#
_symmetry.space_group_name_H-M   'P 1'
#
loop_
_entity.id
_entity.type
_entity.pdbx_description
1 polymer ?
#
loop_
_entity_poly.entity_id
_entity_poly.type
_entity_poly.pdbx_seq_one_letter_code
_entity_poly.pdbx_strand_id
1 'polypeptide(L)'
;MRRTLMVLLLALVATMPGAAHSATALIVGGAGKYAVLTEEQMAAALGGRFKDYTRVNVPFPGLPDDLRYSLDVGTENLHAAVYATPGPKTIGGVSEGAPVVDEVLRRLMNDPNPPPAGELNAVMLGTMSPIWYLFTGVDYRAVADTRYDVMVVKAEYDGIADWPDNWINVLAVANAVLGALQLHVSSAFYDISLVPPEYVARKTNSEGGTTTTVLIPTPLLPLLKPLADAGASQETIDCLDGVIRPIIDSGYWRFWFKDRSSGWPLPPPEPAGTAPMDIAVPEPGSPGDVERDLGAGLPPVVDPESDQSGTAAADDATAQPTDDATVQPTDDATVQPTDVPAPSDEAVGNREQEDDRNAATGNGEVAPAGDDAAAAEPEENESVAPAPDEAMADDGADSAGPSSSTSDDAPDAIGK
;
A
#
# COMPACT_ATOMS: atom_id res chain seq x y z
N MET A 1 83.51 -22.49 -10.27
CA MET A 1 82.33 -23.15 -10.89
C MET A 1 81.14 -23.04 -9.95
N ARG A 2 79.89 -23.19 -10.44
CA ARG A 2 78.65 -22.54 -9.91
C ARG A 2 78.73 -21.02 -10.16
N ARG A 3 78.03 -20.38 -11.11
CA ARG A 3 76.82 -20.70 -11.93
C ARG A 3 75.48 -20.60 -11.18
N THR A 4 74.77 -19.48 -11.42
CA THR A 4 73.29 -19.26 -11.32
C THR A 4 72.64 -19.45 -9.94
N LEU A 5 71.46 -18.88 -9.64
CA LEU A 5 70.43 -18.24 -10.50
C LEU A 5 69.84 -16.98 -9.83
N MET A 6 69.49 -15.96 -10.62
CA MET A 6 68.71 -14.80 -10.15
C MET A 6 67.22 -15.07 -10.42
N VAL A 7 66.42 -15.23 -9.36
CA VAL A 7 64.98 -15.46 -9.49
C VAL A 7 64.25 -14.12 -9.49
N LEU A 8 63.76 -13.70 -10.65
CA LEU A 8 62.86 -12.57 -10.79
C LEU A 8 61.44 -13.02 -10.46
N LEU A 9 60.94 -12.70 -9.27
CA LEU A 9 59.59 -13.09 -8.86
C LEU A 9 58.55 -12.15 -9.51
N LEU A 10 58.09 -12.51 -10.71
CA LEU A 10 57.04 -11.77 -11.41
C LEU A 10 55.69 -12.03 -10.73
N ALA A 11 55.29 -11.11 -9.85
CA ALA A 11 53.98 -11.15 -9.21
C ALA A 11 52.88 -10.86 -10.24
N LEU A 12 52.29 -11.93 -10.80
CA LEU A 12 51.10 -11.85 -11.64
C LEU A 12 49.90 -11.45 -10.77
N VAL A 13 49.68 -10.14 -10.63
CA VAL A 13 48.41 -9.62 -10.11
C VAL A 13 47.33 -9.96 -11.12
N ALA A 14 46.64 -11.07 -10.88
CA ALA A 14 45.44 -11.41 -11.63
C ALA A 14 44.35 -10.40 -11.25
N THR A 15 44.26 -9.32 -12.02
CA THR A 15 43.12 -8.40 -11.99
C THR A 15 41.89 -9.13 -12.52
N MET A 16 41.26 -9.93 -11.66
CA MET A 16 39.89 -10.35 -11.91
C MET A 16 39.06 -9.07 -12.03
N PRO A 17 38.28 -8.88 -13.12
CA PRO A 17 37.27 -7.85 -13.11
C PRO A 17 36.31 -8.20 -11.97
N GLY A 18 36.29 -7.37 -10.93
CA GLY A 18 35.27 -7.50 -9.88
C GLY A 18 33.92 -7.43 -10.57
N ALA A 19 33.09 -8.46 -10.39
CA ALA A 19 31.73 -8.41 -10.90
C ALA A 19 31.07 -7.17 -10.30
N ALA A 20 30.68 -6.23 -11.15
CA ALA A 20 29.83 -5.13 -10.74
C ALA A 20 28.47 -5.74 -10.40
N HIS A 21 28.27 -6.11 -9.13
CA HIS A 21 26.97 -6.56 -8.65
C HIS A 21 25.97 -5.47 -8.96
N SER A 22 24.99 -5.80 -9.79
CA SER A 22 23.82 -4.94 -9.91
C SER A 22 23.09 -4.92 -8.58
N ALA A 23 22.46 -3.79 -8.26
CA ALA A 23 21.66 -3.66 -7.05
C ALA A 23 20.57 -4.75 -7.04
N THR A 24 20.27 -5.30 -5.87
CA THR A 24 19.25 -6.34 -5.73
C THR A 24 17.92 -5.73 -5.29
N ALA A 25 16.83 -6.00 -6.01
CA ALA A 25 15.48 -5.59 -5.64
C ALA A 25 14.75 -6.77 -4.97
N LEU A 26 14.53 -6.67 -3.65
CA LEU A 26 13.82 -7.65 -2.85
C LEU A 26 12.36 -7.22 -2.71
N ILE A 27 11.46 -7.75 -3.54
CA ILE A 27 10.10 -7.22 -3.71
C ILE A 27 9.06 -8.17 -3.12
N VAL A 28 8.23 -7.66 -2.20
CA VAL A 28 7.04 -8.33 -1.65
C VAL A 28 5.85 -8.07 -2.58
N GLY A 29 5.12 -9.13 -2.92
CA GLY A 29 3.91 -9.07 -3.74
C GLY A 29 2.72 -8.38 -3.05
N GLY A 30 1.60 -8.28 -3.77
CA GLY A 30 0.32 -7.77 -3.24
C GLY A 30 -0.65 -8.89 -2.85
N ALA A 31 -1.94 -8.55 -2.82
CA ALA A 31 -3.02 -9.48 -2.54
C ALA A 31 -3.17 -10.58 -3.62
N GLY A 32 -3.63 -11.76 -3.19
CA GLY A 32 -4.16 -12.81 -4.07
C GLY A 32 -3.20 -13.20 -5.20
N LYS A 33 -3.63 -12.98 -6.46
CA LYS A 33 -2.82 -13.33 -7.64
C LYS A 33 -1.52 -12.52 -7.78
N TYR A 34 -1.38 -11.41 -7.05
CA TYR A 34 -0.18 -10.57 -7.03
C TYR A 34 0.79 -10.90 -5.89
N ALA A 35 0.49 -11.90 -5.05
CA ALA A 35 1.39 -12.35 -3.97
C ALA A 35 2.72 -12.94 -4.49
N VAL A 36 2.71 -13.42 -5.73
CA VAL A 36 3.89 -13.85 -6.50
C VAL A 36 3.93 -13.06 -7.80
N LEU A 37 4.80 -12.04 -7.84
CA LEU A 37 5.04 -11.22 -9.01
C LEU A 37 5.89 -11.97 -10.05
N THR A 38 5.60 -11.77 -11.34
CA THR A 38 6.46 -12.29 -12.42
C THR A 38 7.70 -11.44 -12.61
N GLU A 39 8.72 -11.97 -13.29
CA GLU A 39 9.91 -11.19 -13.67
C GLU A 39 9.55 -9.99 -14.53
N GLU A 40 8.59 -10.11 -15.45
CA GLU A 40 8.11 -9.01 -16.29
C GLU A 40 7.41 -7.94 -15.46
N GLN A 41 6.58 -8.33 -14.48
CA GLN A 41 5.91 -7.39 -13.58
C GLN A 41 6.92 -6.63 -12.72
N MET A 42 7.86 -7.33 -12.09
CA MET A 42 8.91 -6.70 -11.28
C MET A 42 9.86 -5.84 -12.14
N ALA A 43 10.16 -6.26 -13.37
CA ALA A 43 11.03 -5.52 -14.28
C ALA A 43 10.37 -4.26 -14.84
N ALA A 44 9.07 -4.30 -15.17
CA ALA A 44 8.31 -3.18 -15.74
C ALA A 44 7.83 -2.16 -14.69
N ALA A 45 7.80 -2.53 -13.41
CA ALA A 45 7.34 -1.66 -12.33
C ALA A 45 8.01 -0.27 -12.34
N LEU A 46 7.19 0.77 -12.11
CA LEU A 46 7.58 2.17 -12.06
C LEU A 46 8.34 2.66 -13.32
N GLY A 47 7.87 2.28 -14.52
CA GLY A 47 8.51 2.64 -15.80
C GLY A 47 9.80 1.88 -16.10
N GLY A 48 9.98 0.70 -15.50
CA GLY A 48 11.22 -0.06 -15.64
C GLY A 48 12.27 0.25 -14.56
N ARG A 49 11.90 0.81 -13.40
CA ARG A 49 12.86 1.24 -12.35
C ARG A 49 13.78 0.10 -11.89
N PHE A 50 13.28 -1.15 -11.89
CA PHE A 50 14.04 -2.33 -11.48
C PHE A 50 14.51 -3.21 -12.65
N LYS A 51 14.43 -2.75 -13.90
CA LYS A 51 14.79 -3.56 -15.09
C LYS A 51 16.26 -4.04 -15.09
N ASP A 52 17.16 -3.18 -14.61
CA ASP A 52 18.62 -3.43 -14.57
C ASP A 52 19.06 -4.14 -13.28
N TYR A 53 18.17 -4.25 -12.28
CA TYR A 53 18.43 -4.89 -10.98
C TYR A 53 18.39 -6.42 -11.07
N THR A 54 19.07 -7.09 -10.14
CA THR A 54 18.74 -8.49 -9.81
C THR A 54 17.44 -8.48 -8.99
N ARG A 55 16.33 -8.94 -9.55
CA ARG A 55 15.03 -8.97 -8.85
C ARG A 55 14.83 -10.29 -8.11
N VAL A 56 14.10 -10.24 -7.00
CA VAL A 56 13.71 -11.39 -6.20
C VAL A 56 12.29 -11.15 -5.67
N ASN A 57 11.33 -11.97 -6.08
CA ASN A 57 10.02 -12.01 -5.42
C ASN A 57 10.16 -12.68 -4.06
N VAL A 58 10.03 -11.92 -2.98
CA VAL A 58 10.06 -12.41 -1.61
C VAL A 58 8.75 -13.15 -1.30
N PRO A 59 8.79 -14.40 -0.77
CA PRO A 59 7.58 -15.15 -0.48
C PRO A 59 6.64 -14.42 0.51
N PHE A 60 5.38 -14.27 0.10
CA PHE A 60 4.34 -13.53 0.83
C PHE A 60 3.01 -14.29 0.73
N PRO A 61 2.19 -14.40 1.79
CA PRO A 61 0.91 -15.10 1.72
C PRO A 61 -0.14 -14.40 0.83
N GLY A 62 -0.24 -13.07 0.89
CA GLY A 62 -1.21 -12.29 0.10
C GLY A 62 -2.67 -12.67 0.37
N LEU A 63 -3.04 -12.83 1.64
CA LEU A 63 -4.38 -13.20 2.10
C LEU A 63 -5.12 -11.95 2.64
N PRO A 64 -6.08 -11.36 1.89
CA PRO A 64 -6.83 -10.19 2.35
C PRO A 64 -7.60 -10.44 3.65
N ASP A 65 -8.15 -11.65 3.79
CA ASP A 65 -8.95 -12.09 4.94
C ASP A 65 -8.11 -12.32 6.22
N ASP A 66 -6.77 -12.40 6.11
CA ASP A 66 -5.83 -12.50 7.24
C ASP A 66 -4.55 -11.68 6.97
N LEU A 67 -4.74 -10.36 6.88
CA LEU A 67 -3.64 -9.40 6.73
C LEU A 67 -2.59 -9.56 7.83
N ARG A 68 -2.98 -9.96 9.05
CA ARG A 68 -2.04 -10.18 10.16
C ARG A 68 -1.03 -11.27 9.81
N TYR A 69 -1.51 -12.45 9.42
CA TYR A 69 -0.65 -13.55 9.01
C TYR A 69 0.19 -13.21 7.77
N SER A 70 -0.41 -12.53 6.79
CA SER A 70 0.31 -11.99 5.62
C SER A 70 1.51 -11.13 6.03
N LEU A 71 1.29 -10.12 6.86
CA LEU A 71 2.33 -9.18 7.27
C LEU A 71 3.39 -9.84 8.15
N ASP A 72 3.00 -10.70 9.10
CA ASP A 72 3.94 -11.37 9.99
C ASP A 72 4.90 -12.29 9.19
N VAL A 73 4.37 -13.15 8.32
CA VAL A 73 5.18 -14.04 7.46
C VAL A 73 6.01 -13.25 6.44
N GLY A 74 5.42 -12.24 5.80
CA GLY A 74 6.13 -11.37 4.87
C GLY A 74 7.32 -10.66 5.54
N THR A 75 7.14 -10.21 6.79
CA THR A 75 8.17 -9.46 7.53
C THR A 75 9.36 -10.35 7.87
N GLU A 76 9.14 -11.59 8.33
CA GLU A 76 10.25 -12.52 8.56
C GLU A 76 10.99 -12.85 7.25
N ASN A 77 10.26 -13.09 6.16
CA ASN A 77 10.86 -13.43 4.86
C ASN A 77 11.67 -12.28 4.27
N LEU A 78 11.15 -11.04 4.29
CA LEU A 78 11.85 -9.86 3.80
C LEU A 78 13.06 -9.52 4.69
N HIS A 79 12.91 -9.59 6.01
CA HIS A 79 14.00 -9.35 6.96
C HIS A 79 15.15 -10.36 6.78
N ALA A 80 14.82 -11.65 6.61
CA ALA A 80 15.82 -12.68 6.29
C ALA A 80 16.48 -12.45 4.92
N ALA A 81 15.72 -12.05 3.90
CA ALA A 81 16.25 -11.76 2.57
C ALA A 81 17.22 -10.55 2.57
N VAL A 82 16.94 -9.51 3.37
CA VAL A 82 17.84 -8.35 3.55
C VAL A 82 19.23 -8.78 4.02
N TYR A 83 19.31 -9.69 5.00
CA TYR A 83 20.58 -10.18 5.54
C TYR A 83 21.24 -11.29 4.69
N ALA A 84 20.47 -12.07 3.94
CA ALA A 84 21.00 -13.05 2.98
C ALA A 84 21.62 -12.38 1.73
N THR A 85 21.25 -11.13 1.44
CA THR A 85 21.64 -10.40 0.22
C THR A 85 22.83 -9.46 0.49
N PRO A 86 24.03 -9.69 -0.07
CA PRO A 86 25.18 -8.80 0.10
C PRO A 86 25.08 -7.52 -0.77
N GLY A 87 25.75 -6.45 -0.35
CA GLY A 87 25.90 -5.21 -1.14
C GLY A 87 24.64 -4.36 -1.29
N PRO A 88 24.62 -3.36 -2.19
CA PRO A 88 23.48 -2.45 -2.38
C PRO A 88 22.19 -3.18 -2.77
N LYS A 89 21.10 -2.86 -2.10
CA LYS A 89 19.77 -3.44 -2.36
C LYS A 89 18.64 -2.42 -2.14
N THR A 90 17.55 -2.61 -2.85
CA THR A 90 16.27 -1.93 -2.57
C THR A 90 15.27 -2.96 -2.04
N ILE A 91 14.60 -2.70 -0.93
CA ILE A 91 13.42 -3.47 -0.51
C ILE A 91 12.15 -2.84 -1.10
N GLY A 92 11.29 -3.67 -1.69
CA GLY A 92 10.06 -3.26 -2.37
C GLY A 92 8.84 -3.95 -1.78
N GLY A 93 7.68 -3.30 -1.84
CA GLY A 93 6.40 -3.91 -1.47
C GLY A 93 5.24 -3.25 -2.20
N VAL A 94 4.29 -4.05 -2.66
CA VAL A 94 3.16 -3.62 -3.50
C VAL A 94 1.83 -3.87 -2.79
N SER A 95 0.94 -2.89 -2.74
CA SER A 95 -0.42 -3.03 -2.19
C SER A 95 -0.39 -3.63 -0.76
N GLU A 96 -1.03 -4.79 -0.54
CA GLU A 96 -1.03 -5.56 0.71
C GLU A 96 0.37 -5.83 1.29
N GLY A 97 1.40 -6.02 0.44
CA GLY A 97 2.78 -6.24 0.87
C GLY A 97 3.60 -4.97 1.11
N ALA A 98 3.08 -3.79 0.80
CA ALA A 98 3.80 -2.53 1.08
C ALA A 98 4.10 -2.29 2.58
N PRO A 99 3.21 -2.59 3.55
CA PRO A 99 3.48 -2.40 4.97
C PRO A 99 4.56 -3.34 5.53
N VAL A 100 4.84 -4.46 4.84
CA VAL A 100 5.94 -5.38 5.19
C VAL A 100 7.30 -4.66 5.14
N VAL A 101 7.49 -3.80 4.13
CA VAL A 101 8.71 -2.97 3.98
C VAL A 101 8.91 -2.08 5.20
N ASP A 102 7.83 -1.45 5.65
CA ASP A 102 7.82 -0.51 6.77
C ASP A 102 8.02 -1.21 8.12
N GLU A 103 7.49 -2.41 8.34
CA GLU A 103 7.80 -3.18 9.56
C GLU A 103 9.24 -3.72 9.56
N VAL A 104 9.81 -4.09 8.40
CA VAL A 104 11.24 -4.39 8.29
C VAL A 104 12.10 -3.17 8.60
N LEU A 105 11.75 -1.98 8.11
CA LEU A 105 12.44 -0.74 8.46
C LEU A 105 12.43 -0.49 9.99
N ARG A 106 11.29 -0.71 10.68
CA ARG A 106 11.22 -0.60 12.14
C ARG A 106 12.11 -1.59 12.87
N ARG A 107 12.17 -2.85 12.40
CA ARG A 107 13.07 -3.87 12.97
C ARG A 107 14.54 -3.46 12.81
N LEU A 108 14.94 -3.00 11.62
CA LEU A 108 16.30 -2.55 11.35
C LEU A 108 16.72 -1.34 12.19
N MET A 109 15.80 -0.43 12.54
CA MET A 109 16.11 0.69 13.45
C MET A 109 16.31 0.28 14.92
N ASN A 110 15.93 -0.95 15.30
CA ASN A 110 16.18 -1.53 16.62
C ASN A 110 17.32 -2.57 16.62
N ASP A 111 17.92 -2.84 15.46
CA ASP A 111 19.02 -3.79 15.30
C ASP A 111 20.36 -3.15 15.74
N PRO A 112 21.25 -3.87 16.45
CA PRO A 112 22.59 -3.38 16.79
C PRO A 112 23.59 -3.37 15.60
N ASN A 113 23.31 -4.07 14.50
CA ASN A 113 24.16 -4.15 13.30
C ASN A 113 23.35 -4.14 11.97
N PRO A 114 22.51 -3.12 11.71
CA PRO A 114 21.70 -3.05 10.50
C PRO A 114 22.52 -2.67 9.26
N PRO A 115 22.07 -3.02 8.03
CA PRO A 115 22.77 -2.71 6.78
C PRO A 115 23.16 -1.24 6.65
N PRO A 116 24.34 -0.88 6.11
CA PRO A 116 24.76 0.53 5.98
C PRO A 116 23.70 1.41 5.30
N ALA A 117 23.55 2.66 5.74
CA ALA A 117 22.53 3.57 5.21
C ALA A 117 22.60 3.78 3.69
N GLY A 118 23.80 3.72 3.11
CA GLY A 118 24.03 3.78 1.66
C GLY A 118 24.00 2.43 0.92
N GLU A 119 23.58 1.34 1.57
CA GLU A 119 23.45 -0.01 0.98
C GLU A 119 22.01 -0.55 0.99
N LEU A 120 21.05 0.21 1.53
CA LEU A 120 19.64 -0.16 1.58
C LEU A 120 18.75 1.06 1.35
N ASN A 121 17.80 0.95 0.42
CA ASN A 121 16.68 1.90 0.27
C ASN A 121 15.35 1.13 0.21
N ALA A 122 14.23 1.82 0.34
CA ALA A 122 12.90 1.23 0.37
C ALA A 122 11.96 1.83 -0.69
N VAL A 123 11.03 1.03 -1.22
CA VAL A 123 9.95 1.48 -2.12
C VAL A 123 8.63 0.82 -1.75
N MET A 124 7.60 1.63 -1.52
CA MET A 124 6.24 1.21 -1.18
C MET A 124 5.29 1.66 -2.29
N LEU A 125 4.74 0.72 -3.05
CA LEU A 125 3.88 0.98 -4.21
C LEU A 125 2.41 0.73 -3.83
N GLY A 126 1.53 1.71 -4.04
CA GLY A 126 0.10 1.55 -3.75
C GLY A 126 -0.19 1.26 -2.27
N THR A 127 0.64 1.73 -1.34
CA THR A 127 0.50 1.37 0.08
C THR A 127 -0.85 1.79 0.64
N MET A 128 -1.50 0.86 1.32
CA MET A 128 -2.88 0.97 1.77
C MET A 128 -3.13 2.16 2.71
N SER A 129 -4.23 2.88 2.48
CA SER A 129 -4.65 4.06 3.25
C SER A 129 -5.17 3.68 4.65
N PRO A 130 -5.10 4.58 5.66
CA PRO A 130 -5.46 4.26 7.06
C PRO A 130 -6.89 3.72 7.26
N ILE A 131 -7.85 4.13 6.42
CA ILE A 131 -9.24 3.67 6.47
C ILE A 131 -9.36 2.14 6.40
N TRP A 132 -8.57 1.48 5.54
CA TRP A 132 -8.71 0.05 5.29
C TRP A 132 -8.26 -0.81 6.47
N TYR A 133 -7.33 -0.29 7.29
CA TYR A 133 -6.86 -0.95 8.51
C TYR A 133 -7.98 -1.14 9.56
N LEU A 134 -9.05 -0.32 9.50
CA LEU A 134 -10.22 -0.48 10.36
C LEU A 134 -10.98 -1.79 10.10
N PHE A 135 -10.76 -2.45 8.96
CA PHE A 135 -11.44 -3.68 8.56
C PHE A 135 -10.58 -4.95 8.69
N THR A 136 -9.30 -4.83 9.08
CA THR A 136 -8.32 -5.95 9.00
C THR A 136 -7.79 -6.44 10.36
N GLY A 137 -8.13 -5.79 11.48
CA GLY A 137 -7.57 -6.12 12.79
C GLY A 137 -6.06 -5.83 12.93
N VAL A 138 -5.53 -4.98 12.05
CA VAL A 138 -4.14 -4.49 12.10
C VAL A 138 -4.16 -3.00 12.39
N ASP A 139 -3.43 -2.55 13.40
CA ASP A 139 -3.29 -1.12 13.70
C ASP A 139 -2.53 -0.41 12.56
N TYR A 140 -3.09 0.68 12.03
CA TYR A 140 -2.36 1.54 11.10
C TYR A 140 -1.16 2.17 11.80
N ARG A 141 0.01 2.13 11.13
CA ARG A 141 1.23 2.81 11.55
C ARG A 141 1.74 3.67 10.39
N ALA A 142 2.12 4.92 10.68
CA ALA A 142 2.77 5.76 9.69
C ALA A 142 4.20 5.27 9.40
N VAL A 143 4.68 5.50 8.17
CA VAL A 143 6.03 5.11 7.71
C VAL A 143 7.08 5.52 8.74
N ALA A 144 7.90 4.56 9.17
CA ALA A 144 8.84 4.75 10.27
C ALA A 144 9.91 5.82 9.99
N ASP A 145 10.25 6.60 11.02
CA ASP A 145 11.53 7.30 11.08
C ASP A 145 12.66 6.27 10.98
N THR A 146 13.54 6.45 10.00
CA THR A 146 14.56 5.47 9.62
C THR A 146 15.71 6.12 8.87
N ARG A 147 16.91 5.52 8.97
CA ARG A 147 18.15 6.06 8.36
C ARG A 147 18.29 5.80 6.86
N TYR A 148 17.30 5.18 6.24
CA TYR A 148 17.26 4.81 4.82
C TYR A 148 16.31 5.72 4.05
N ASP A 149 16.56 5.95 2.76
CA ASP A 149 15.61 6.67 1.92
C ASP A 149 14.43 5.75 1.54
N VAL A 150 13.21 6.31 1.61
CA VAL A 150 11.95 5.57 1.38
C VAL A 150 11.16 6.27 0.29
N MET A 151 10.83 5.57 -0.81
CA MET A 151 9.98 6.11 -1.87
C MET A 151 8.57 5.54 -1.77
N VAL A 152 7.59 6.38 -1.47
CA VAL A 152 6.17 5.99 -1.41
C VAL A 152 5.48 6.45 -2.69
N VAL A 153 4.98 5.52 -3.51
CA VAL A 153 4.32 5.82 -4.78
C VAL A 153 2.83 5.45 -4.70
N LYS A 154 1.96 6.35 -5.16
CA LYS A 154 0.51 6.16 -5.24
C LYS A 154 -0.05 6.89 -6.45
N ALA A 155 -1.20 6.46 -6.99
CA ALA A 155 -1.93 7.25 -7.97
C ALA A 155 -2.95 8.18 -7.33
N GLU A 156 -3.20 9.30 -7.99
CA GLU A 156 -4.17 10.29 -7.56
C GLU A 156 -5.60 9.72 -7.65
N TYR A 157 -6.31 9.74 -6.53
CA TYR A 157 -7.64 9.12 -6.34
C TYR A 157 -7.67 7.58 -6.41
N ASP A 158 -6.53 6.87 -6.32
CA ASP A 158 -6.52 5.43 -6.08
C ASP A 158 -7.20 5.15 -4.72
N GLY A 159 -8.41 4.58 -4.68
CA GLY A 159 -9.13 4.37 -3.43
C GLY A 159 -8.39 3.49 -2.41
N ILE A 160 -7.43 2.65 -2.83
CA ILE A 160 -6.61 1.89 -1.89
C ILE A 160 -5.52 2.79 -1.28
N ALA A 161 -4.76 3.51 -2.11
CA ALA A 161 -3.54 4.23 -1.68
C ALA A 161 -3.70 5.74 -1.44
N ASP A 162 -4.75 6.36 -1.97
CA ASP A 162 -5.12 7.77 -1.87
C ASP A 162 -6.64 7.88 -1.66
N TRP A 163 -7.13 7.36 -0.54
CA TRP A 163 -8.54 7.55 -0.12
C TRP A 163 -8.78 8.98 0.42
N PRO A 164 -9.94 9.61 0.18
CA PRO A 164 -10.22 10.97 0.63
C PRO A 164 -10.21 11.13 2.15
N ASP A 165 -9.73 12.29 2.62
CA ASP A 165 -9.72 12.68 4.03
C ASP A 165 -11.15 13.02 4.54
N ASN A 166 -12.04 13.49 3.67
CA ASN A 166 -13.44 13.85 4.01
C ASN A 166 -14.45 12.92 3.31
N TRP A 167 -14.98 11.95 4.04
CA TRP A 167 -15.90 10.93 3.51
C TRP A 167 -17.34 11.41 3.27
N ILE A 168 -17.70 12.60 3.79
CA ILE A 168 -19.01 13.23 3.52
C ILE A 168 -19.04 13.80 2.08
N ASN A 169 -17.87 14.00 1.46
CA ASN A 169 -17.76 14.30 0.04
C ASN A 169 -18.00 13.04 -0.80
N VAL A 170 -19.28 12.72 -1.02
CA VAL A 170 -19.72 11.52 -1.77
C VAL A 170 -19.17 11.44 -3.19
N LEU A 171 -18.86 12.58 -3.84
CA LEU A 171 -18.21 12.59 -5.16
C LEU A 171 -16.74 12.17 -5.07
N ALA A 172 -16.02 12.63 -4.04
CA ALA A 172 -14.65 12.20 -3.79
C ALA A 172 -14.57 10.69 -3.46
N VAL A 173 -15.53 10.18 -2.67
CA VAL A 173 -15.63 8.74 -2.33
C VAL A 173 -15.99 7.90 -3.55
N ALA A 174 -17.00 8.28 -4.34
CA ALA A 174 -17.37 7.56 -5.56
C ALA A 174 -16.23 7.54 -6.60
N ASN A 175 -15.51 8.66 -6.74
CA ASN A 175 -14.33 8.76 -7.57
C ASN A 175 -13.16 7.89 -7.05
N ALA A 176 -12.98 7.78 -5.73
CA ALA A 176 -11.97 6.92 -5.12
C ALA A 176 -12.26 5.42 -5.33
N VAL A 177 -13.52 4.99 -5.17
CA VAL A 177 -13.94 3.61 -5.44
C VAL A 177 -13.69 3.23 -6.90
N LEU A 178 -14.03 4.12 -7.84
CA LEU A 178 -13.71 3.93 -9.27
C LEU A 178 -12.20 4.01 -9.54
N GLY A 179 -11.46 4.84 -8.79
CA GLY A 179 -10.00 4.93 -8.88
C GLY A 179 -9.28 3.68 -8.38
N ALA A 180 -9.79 2.99 -7.35
CA ALA A 180 -9.26 1.68 -6.95
C ALA A 180 -9.37 0.66 -8.11
N LEU A 181 -10.54 0.60 -8.77
CA LEU A 181 -10.80 -0.26 -9.92
C LEU A 181 -9.95 0.08 -11.16
N GLN A 182 -9.64 1.36 -11.39
CA GLN A 182 -9.00 1.82 -12.63
C GLN A 182 -7.49 2.07 -12.51
N LEU A 183 -7.01 2.45 -11.32
CA LEU A 183 -5.67 3.00 -11.10
C LEU A 183 -4.77 2.12 -10.22
N HIS A 184 -5.33 1.34 -9.29
CA HIS A 184 -4.52 0.71 -8.24
C HIS A 184 -3.42 -0.22 -8.81
N VAL A 185 -3.81 -1.19 -9.63
CA VAL A 185 -2.89 -2.13 -10.29
C VAL A 185 -2.13 -1.47 -11.44
N SER A 186 -2.79 -0.61 -12.23
CA SER A 186 -2.21 -0.04 -13.45
C SER A 186 -1.10 0.99 -13.15
N SER A 187 -1.25 1.76 -12.06
CA SER A 187 -0.27 2.77 -11.63
C SER A 187 1.08 2.18 -11.21
N ALA A 188 1.13 0.91 -10.78
CA ALA A 188 2.37 0.22 -10.45
C ALA A 188 3.36 0.13 -11.63
N PHE A 189 2.88 0.27 -12.87
CA PHE A 189 3.68 0.22 -14.11
C PHE A 189 3.94 1.60 -14.72
N TYR A 190 3.38 2.68 -14.16
CA TYR A 190 3.56 4.05 -14.67
C TYR A 190 5.01 4.50 -14.56
N ASP A 191 5.55 5.13 -15.61
CA ASP A 191 6.88 5.73 -15.56
C ASP A 191 6.90 6.98 -14.68
N ILE A 192 7.30 6.79 -13.42
CA ILE A 192 7.34 7.87 -12.44
C ILE A 192 8.29 9.00 -12.85
N SER A 193 9.26 8.79 -13.75
CA SER A 193 10.11 9.88 -14.24
C SER A 193 9.34 10.95 -15.04
N LEU A 194 8.12 10.64 -15.45
CA LEU A 194 7.18 11.56 -16.09
C LEU A 194 6.29 12.33 -15.09
N VAL A 195 6.33 12.00 -13.79
CA VAL A 195 5.58 12.72 -12.75
C VAL A 195 6.16 14.13 -12.57
N PRO A 196 5.35 15.20 -12.70
CA PRO A 196 5.86 16.57 -12.53
C PRO A 196 6.38 16.82 -11.10
N PRO A 197 7.44 17.63 -10.90
CA PRO A 197 8.04 17.86 -9.58
C PRO A 197 7.06 18.42 -8.53
N GLU A 198 5.99 19.09 -8.94
CA GLU A 198 4.92 19.57 -8.06
C GLU A 198 3.95 18.47 -7.57
N TYR A 199 4.13 17.22 -7.99
CA TYR A 199 3.48 16.03 -7.42
C TYR A 199 4.43 15.18 -6.56
N VAL A 200 5.65 15.68 -6.31
CA VAL A 200 6.66 15.04 -5.45
C VAL A 200 6.82 15.83 -4.14
N ALA A 201 6.67 15.15 -3.00
CA ALA A 201 6.96 15.69 -1.67
C ALA A 201 8.19 15.00 -1.07
N ARG A 202 8.93 15.70 -0.21
CA ARG A 202 10.11 15.14 0.48
C ARG A 202 10.17 15.56 1.94
N LYS A 203 10.43 14.58 2.81
CA LYS A 203 10.60 14.78 4.25
C LYS A 203 11.79 13.95 4.75
N THR A 204 12.86 14.62 5.16
CA THR A 204 13.92 13.98 5.94
C THR A 204 13.47 13.84 7.39
N ASN A 205 13.66 12.65 7.96
CA ASN A 205 13.17 12.28 9.28
C ASN A 205 14.27 12.46 10.36
N SER A 206 13.98 12.14 11.63
CA SER A 206 14.94 12.37 12.74
C SER A 206 16.16 11.44 12.73
N GLU A 207 16.05 10.29 12.07
CA GLU A 207 17.11 9.30 11.86
C GLU A 207 17.94 9.57 10.58
N GLY A 208 17.61 10.63 9.84
CA GLY A 208 18.37 11.16 8.71
C GLY A 208 18.03 10.60 7.33
N GLY A 209 17.17 9.58 7.23
CA GLY A 209 16.64 9.11 5.95
C GLY A 209 15.54 10.01 5.41
N THR A 210 15.33 9.99 4.08
CA THR A 210 14.36 10.85 3.39
C THR A 210 13.22 10.07 2.77
N THR A 211 12.02 10.31 3.26
CA THR A 211 10.79 9.85 2.60
C THR A 211 10.49 10.76 1.40
N THR A 212 10.52 10.20 0.19
CA THR A 212 10.03 10.85 -1.04
C THR A 212 8.65 10.27 -1.37
N THR A 213 7.60 11.08 -1.30
CA THR A 213 6.25 10.66 -1.71
C THR A 213 5.97 11.14 -3.13
N VAL A 214 5.51 10.25 -3.99
CA VAL A 214 5.22 10.48 -5.41
C VAL A 214 3.73 10.23 -5.64
N LEU A 215 3.01 11.27 -6.07
CA LEU A 215 1.63 11.15 -6.52
C LEU A 215 1.64 11.09 -8.06
N ILE A 216 1.24 9.97 -8.64
CA ILE A 216 1.02 9.88 -10.10
C ILE A 216 -0.26 10.67 -10.41
N PRO A 217 -0.20 11.78 -11.15
CA PRO A 217 -1.37 12.62 -11.41
C PRO A 217 -2.37 11.87 -12.30
N THR A 218 -3.66 12.12 -12.12
CA THR A 218 -4.74 11.43 -12.85
C THR A 218 -5.43 12.40 -13.82
N PRO A 219 -5.09 12.39 -15.14
CA PRO A 219 -5.53 13.42 -16.09
C PRO A 219 -7.03 13.43 -16.37
N LEU A 220 -7.70 12.30 -16.16
CA LEU A 220 -9.15 12.14 -16.29
C LEU A 220 -9.67 11.53 -15.01
N LEU A 221 -10.60 12.22 -14.32
CA LEU A 221 -11.25 11.69 -13.12
C LEU A 221 -11.80 10.26 -13.37
N PRO A 222 -11.52 9.27 -12.49
CA PRO A 222 -12.09 7.93 -12.57
C PRO A 222 -13.63 7.89 -12.64
N LEU A 223 -14.30 8.89 -12.05
CA LEU A 223 -15.75 9.10 -12.15
C LEU A 223 -16.23 9.49 -13.56
N LEU A 224 -15.38 10.11 -14.37
CA LEU A 224 -15.68 10.52 -15.74
C LEU A 224 -15.20 9.51 -16.80
N LYS A 225 -14.29 8.58 -16.45
CA LYS A 225 -13.81 7.57 -17.40
C LYS A 225 -14.94 6.75 -18.06
N PRO A 226 -15.97 6.25 -17.35
CA PRO A 226 -17.06 5.51 -17.99
C PRO A 226 -17.85 6.33 -19.02
N LEU A 227 -17.91 7.66 -18.85
CA LEU A 227 -18.57 8.58 -19.80
C LEU A 227 -17.68 8.84 -21.04
N ALA A 228 -16.36 8.93 -20.85
CA ALA A 228 -15.40 9.00 -21.95
C ALA A 228 -15.37 7.70 -22.77
N ASP A 229 -15.35 6.54 -22.10
CA ASP A 229 -15.41 5.21 -22.71
C ASP A 229 -16.72 5.00 -23.50
N ALA A 230 -17.82 5.60 -23.04
CA ALA A 230 -19.11 5.62 -23.75
C ALA A 230 -19.16 6.58 -24.97
N GLY A 231 -18.06 7.28 -25.28
CA GLY A 231 -17.93 8.12 -26.48
C GLY A 231 -18.42 9.56 -26.33
N ALA A 232 -18.46 10.11 -25.10
CA ALA A 232 -18.67 11.55 -24.91
C ALA A 232 -17.54 12.38 -25.57
N SER A 233 -17.85 13.61 -26.00
CA SER A 233 -16.83 14.48 -26.61
C SER A 233 -15.83 14.98 -25.57
N GLN A 234 -14.58 15.22 -25.98
CA GLN A 234 -13.55 15.80 -25.10
C GLN A 234 -14.02 17.11 -24.47
N GLU A 235 -14.70 17.98 -25.24
CA GLU A 235 -15.32 19.22 -24.74
C GLU A 235 -16.32 18.98 -23.60
N THR A 236 -17.08 17.87 -23.65
CA THR A 236 -18.00 17.48 -22.56
C THR A 236 -17.23 17.00 -21.34
N ILE A 237 -16.18 16.20 -21.54
CA ILE A 237 -15.32 15.68 -20.48
C ILE A 237 -14.55 16.80 -19.78
N ASP A 238 -13.90 17.70 -20.53
CA ASP A 238 -13.16 18.85 -20.00
C ASP A 238 -14.06 19.80 -19.21
N CYS A 239 -15.29 20.03 -19.69
CA CYS A 239 -16.30 20.84 -19.01
C CYS A 239 -16.75 20.21 -17.68
N LEU A 240 -16.97 18.89 -17.66
CA LEU A 240 -17.34 18.17 -16.45
C LEU A 240 -16.18 18.06 -15.46
N ASP A 241 -14.95 17.80 -15.94
CA ASP A 241 -13.75 17.72 -15.10
C ASP A 241 -13.47 19.07 -14.43
N GLY A 242 -13.50 20.17 -15.20
CA GLY A 242 -13.33 21.53 -14.67
C GLY A 242 -14.38 21.98 -13.64
N VAL A 243 -15.56 21.36 -13.61
CA VAL A 243 -16.61 21.61 -12.60
C VAL A 243 -16.51 20.64 -11.42
N ILE A 244 -16.24 19.36 -11.67
CA ILE A 244 -16.35 18.29 -10.66
C ILE A 244 -15.02 18.05 -9.94
N ARG A 245 -13.86 18.22 -10.60
CA ARG A 245 -12.54 18.04 -9.99
C ARG A 245 -12.32 18.94 -8.78
N PRO A 246 -12.61 20.27 -8.80
CA PRO A 246 -12.47 21.10 -7.62
C PRO A 246 -13.36 20.66 -6.44
N ILE A 247 -14.51 20.04 -6.72
CA ILE A 247 -15.39 19.48 -5.69
C ILE A 247 -14.76 18.20 -5.12
N ILE A 248 -14.29 17.29 -5.98
CA ILE A 248 -13.60 16.06 -5.56
C ILE A 248 -12.34 16.39 -4.74
N ASP A 249 -11.48 17.29 -5.23
CA ASP A 249 -10.23 17.71 -4.58
C ASP A 249 -10.46 18.33 -3.20
N SER A 250 -11.62 18.98 -2.96
CA SER A 250 -11.98 19.46 -1.62
C SER A 250 -12.16 18.33 -0.58
N GLY A 251 -12.29 17.08 -1.03
CA GLY A 251 -12.26 15.87 -0.21
C GLY A 251 -10.85 15.40 0.19
N TYR A 252 -9.80 15.97 -0.41
CA TYR A 252 -8.40 15.56 -0.26
C TYR A 252 -7.56 16.66 0.39
N TRP A 253 -7.22 16.46 1.66
CA TRP A 253 -6.27 17.32 2.38
C TRP A 253 -4.83 16.85 2.22
N ARG A 254 -4.62 15.54 1.91
CA ARG A 254 -3.33 14.90 1.62
C ARG A 254 -2.22 15.47 2.49
N PHE A 255 -2.30 15.32 3.82
CA PHE A 255 -1.50 16.12 4.77
C PHE A 255 0.02 16.16 4.51
N TRP A 256 0.58 15.12 3.88
CA TRP A 256 1.96 14.98 3.44
C TRP A 256 2.34 15.88 2.23
N PHE A 257 1.38 16.35 1.43
CA PHE A 257 1.58 17.38 0.40
C PHE A 257 2.01 18.74 0.97
N LYS A 258 1.84 18.96 2.28
CA LYS A 258 2.33 20.17 2.97
C LYS A 258 3.86 20.22 3.01
N ASP A 259 4.52 19.06 2.96
CA ASP A 259 5.98 18.91 2.86
C ASP A 259 6.49 18.98 1.40
N ARG A 260 5.64 19.40 0.45
CA ARG A 260 6.04 19.65 -0.95
C ARG A 260 6.89 20.93 -1.05
N SER A 261 8.21 20.75 -1.09
CA SER A 261 9.13 21.77 -1.60
C SER A 261 9.19 21.68 -3.13
N SER A 262 8.80 22.76 -3.81
CA SER A 262 8.66 22.79 -5.27
C SER A 262 10.01 22.67 -6.00
N GLY A 263 10.10 21.73 -6.96
CA GLY A 263 11.20 21.68 -7.93
C GLY A 263 12.27 20.59 -7.72
N TRP A 264 12.06 19.65 -6.81
CA TRP A 264 12.96 18.50 -6.66
C TRP A 264 12.72 17.44 -7.76
N PRO A 265 13.75 17.04 -8.54
CA PRO A 265 13.64 15.86 -9.39
C PRO A 265 13.56 14.59 -8.53
N LEU A 266 12.89 13.56 -9.04
CA LEU A 266 12.86 12.23 -8.41
C LEU A 266 14.27 11.67 -8.20
N PRO A 267 14.47 10.82 -7.17
CA PRO A 267 15.73 10.12 -7.04
C PRO A 267 15.85 9.17 -8.24
N PRO A 268 17.00 9.14 -8.93
CA PRO A 268 17.22 8.17 -10.00
C PRO A 268 17.06 6.73 -9.45
N PRO A 269 16.89 5.71 -10.31
CA PRO A 269 17.21 4.35 -9.90
C PRO A 269 18.64 4.33 -9.32
N GLU A 270 18.88 3.47 -8.32
CA GLU A 270 20.24 3.25 -7.84
C GLU A 270 21.11 2.75 -9.02
N PRO A 271 22.44 2.98 -9.02
CA PRO A 271 23.31 2.58 -10.12
C PRO A 271 23.50 1.05 -10.19
N ALA A 272 22.46 0.38 -10.67
CA ALA A 272 22.49 -0.96 -11.23
C ALA A 272 23.58 -1.06 -12.31
N GLY A 273 24.24 -2.22 -12.39
CA GLY A 273 25.30 -2.45 -13.37
C GLY A 273 24.70 -2.46 -14.77
N THR A 274 25.04 -1.44 -15.59
CA THR A 274 24.34 -1.15 -16.86
C THR A 274 24.28 -2.36 -17.81
N ALA A 275 23.08 -2.90 -18.03
CA ALA A 275 22.82 -4.04 -18.92
C ALA A 275 21.61 -3.72 -19.82
N PRO A 276 21.83 -3.23 -21.06
CA PRO A 276 20.74 -2.71 -21.88
C PRO A 276 19.82 -3.83 -22.39
N MET A 277 18.53 -3.74 -22.02
CA MET A 277 17.43 -4.52 -22.59
C MET A 277 16.24 -3.60 -22.83
N ASP A 278 15.69 -3.61 -24.05
CA ASP A 278 14.41 -2.98 -24.35
C ASP A 278 13.28 -3.92 -23.92
N ILE A 279 12.31 -3.39 -23.17
CA ILE A 279 11.10 -4.11 -22.73
C ILE A 279 9.89 -3.25 -23.09
N ALA A 280 8.90 -3.85 -23.76
CA ALA A 280 7.62 -3.20 -24.01
C ALA A 280 6.74 -3.25 -22.76
N VAL A 281 6.10 -2.13 -22.41
CA VAL A 281 5.12 -2.07 -21.32
C VAL A 281 3.91 -2.93 -21.70
N PRO A 282 3.46 -3.88 -20.86
CA PRO A 282 2.25 -4.64 -21.13
C PRO A 282 1.01 -3.76 -21.00
N GLU A 283 0.03 -3.95 -21.89
CA GLU A 283 -1.27 -3.27 -21.77
C GLU A 283 -2.04 -3.75 -20.52
N PRO A 284 -2.85 -2.89 -19.87
CA PRO A 284 -3.57 -3.24 -18.65
C PRO A 284 -4.59 -4.37 -18.88
N GLY A 285 -4.77 -5.20 -17.84
CA GLY A 285 -5.74 -6.29 -17.85
C GLY A 285 -7.19 -5.84 -17.97
N SER A 286 -8.08 -6.78 -18.30
CA SER A 286 -9.51 -6.50 -18.48
C SER A 286 -10.18 -6.11 -17.15
N PRO A 287 -11.15 -5.17 -17.10
CA PRO A 287 -11.74 -4.70 -15.85
C PRO A 287 -12.29 -5.80 -14.92
N GLY A 288 -12.84 -6.88 -15.49
CA GLY A 288 -13.37 -8.02 -14.72
C GLY A 288 -12.32 -8.82 -13.94
N ASP A 289 -11.03 -8.65 -14.22
CA ASP A 289 -9.95 -9.20 -13.40
C ASP A 289 -9.67 -8.36 -12.14
N VAL A 290 -10.19 -7.13 -12.04
CA VAL A 290 -9.95 -6.20 -10.92
C VAL A 290 -11.09 -6.22 -9.90
N GLU A 291 -12.35 -6.28 -10.36
CA GLU A 291 -13.52 -6.41 -9.47
C GLU A 291 -13.41 -7.62 -8.52
N ARG A 292 -12.76 -8.69 -8.98
CA ARG A 292 -12.57 -9.92 -8.20
C ARG A 292 -11.44 -9.85 -7.17
N ASP A 293 -10.46 -8.95 -7.32
CA ASP A 293 -9.44 -8.70 -6.29
C ASP A 293 -9.92 -7.68 -5.24
N LEU A 294 -10.72 -6.68 -5.65
CA LEU A 294 -11.21 -5.64 -4.73
C LEU A 294 -12.47 -6.07 -3.94
N GLY A 295 -13.20 -7.08 -4.41
CA GLY A 295 -14.45 -7.56 -3.82
C GLY A 295 -14.33 -8.18 -2.42
N ALA A 296 -13.12 -8.37 -1.88
CA ALA A 296 -12.89 -8.80 -0.50
C ALA A 296 -12.85 -7.63 0.51
N GLY A 297 -12.51 -6.40 0.07
CA GLY A 297 -12.26 -5.27 0.97
C GLY A 297 -13.38 -4.22 1.03
N LEU A 298 -14.21 -4.11 -0.01
CA LEU A 298 -15.26 -3.08 -0.08
C LEU A 298 -16.42 -3.40 0.88
N PRO A 299 -16.75 -2.54 1.85
CA PRO A 299 -17.94 -2.73 2.68
C PRO A 299 -19.21 -2.63 1.82
N PRO A 300 -20.27 -3.41 2.12
CA PRO A 300 -21.51 -3.33 1.37
C PRO A 300 -22.13 -1.93 1.49
N VAL A 301 -22.55 -1.36 0.36
CA VAL A 301 -23.30 -0.10 0.34
C VAL A 301 -24.61 -0.32 1.10
N VAL A 302 -24.81 0.45 2.17
CA VAL A 302 -26.03 0.36 2.97
C VAL A 302 -27.14 1.13 2.26
N ASP A 303 -27.96 0.42 1.48
CA ASP A 303 -29.15 0.99 0.87
C ASP A 303 -30.14 1.49 1.95
N PRO A 304 -30.53 2.78 1.94
CA PRO A 304 -31.62 3.26 2.78
C PRO A 304 -32.98 2.87 2.17
N GLU A 305 -33.80 2.21 2.99
CA GLU A 305 -35.25 2.01 2.83
C GLU A 305 -35.75 1.08 1.70
N SER A 306 -36.15 -0.14 2.09
CA SER A 306 -37.33 -0.80 1.50
C SER A 306 -38.03 -1.75 2.48
N ASP A 307 -38.47 -1.23 3.63
CA ASP A 307 -39.33 -1.98 4.56
C ASP A 307 -40.77 -2.10 4.00
N GLN A 308 -41.07 -3.18 3.30
CA GLN A 308 -42.45 -3.57 2.97
C GLN A 308 -42.72 -5.06 3.19
N SER A 309 -43.49 -5.31 4.26
CA SER A 309 -44.27 -6.52 4.54
C SER A 309 -44.77 -7.26 3.29
N GLY A 310 -44.39 -8.52 3.14
CA GLY A 310 -44.86 -9.37 2.05
C GLY A 310 -46.31 -9.86 2.21
N THR A 311 -46.88 -10.33 1.11
CA THR A 311 -48.11 -11.15 1.08
C THR A 311 -47.93 -12.29 0.09
N ALA A 312 -48.14 -13.53 0.53
CA ALA A 312 -48.12 -14.68 -0.36
C ALA A 312 -49.49 -14.90 -1.03
N ALA A 313 -49.48 -15.19 -2.33
CA ALA A 313 -50.58 -15.81 -3.06
C ALA A 313 -49.97 -16.79 -4.06
N ALA A 314 -50.56 -17.98 -4.17
CA ALA A 314 -50.13 -19.01 -5.13
C ALA A 314 -51.01 -18.96 -6.38
N ASP A 315 -50.55 -19.55 -7.47
CA ASP A 315 -51.44 -20.19 -8.43
C ASP A 315 -50.78 -21.43 -9.06
N ASP A 316 -51.60 -22.37 -9.53
CA ASP A 316 -51.21 -23.72 -9.99
C ASP A 316 -51.40 -23.90 -11.51
N ALA A 317 -50.45 -24.55 -12.17
CA ALA A 317 -50.61 -25.04 -13.54
C ALA A 317 -49.64 -26.20 -13.84
N THR A 318 -50.17 -27.41 -14.02
CA THR A 318 -49.41 -28.62 -14.36
C THR A 318 -49.49 -29.00 -15.84
N ALA A 319 -48.40 -29.58 -16.37
CA ALA A 319 -48.37 -30.29 -17.64
C ALA A 319 -47.30 -31.40 -17.61
N GLN A 320 -47.57 -32.58 -18.21
CA GLN A 320 -46.75 -33.80 -18.09
C GLN A 320 -46.18 -34.30 -19.45
N PRO A 321 -45.19 -35.23 -19.45
CA PRO A 321 -44.43 -35.65 -20.63
C PRO A 321 -44.74 -37.05 -21.20
N THR A 322 -44.17 -37.33 -22.38
CA THR A 322 -43.72 -38.64 -22.97
C THR A 322 -42.39 -38.36 -23.73
N ASP A 323 -41.55 -39.26 -24.25
CA ASP A 323 -41.45 -40.73 -24.45
C ASP A 323 -40.01 -41.15 -24.03
N ASP A 324 -39.59 -42.37 -23.67
CA ASP A 324 -39.81 -43.77 -24.12
C ASP A 324 -38.98 -44.21 -25.37
N ALA A 325 -38.21 -45.31 -25.43
CA ALA A 325 -37.43 -46.07 -24.42
C ALA A 325 -36.43 -47.08 -25.08
N THR A 326 -35.43 -47.55 -24.31
CA THR A 326 -34.66 -48.83 -24.44
C THR A 326 -33.63 -49.05 -25.59
N VAL A 327 -32.45 -49.61 -25.26
CA VAL A 327 -31.84 -50.84 -25.85
C VAL A 327 -30.47 -51.20 -25.20
N GLN A 328 -30.24 -52.51 -24.97
CA GLN A 328 -29.00 -53.23 -24.58
C GLN A 328 -29.17 -54.70 -25.06
N PRO A 329 -28.17 -55.64 -24.99
CA PRO A 329 -26.74 -55.59 -24.60
C PRO A 329 -25.82 -55.88 -25.85
N THR A 330 -24.54 -56.32 -25.88
CA THR A 330 -23.77 -57.40 -25.17
C THR A 330 -22.23 -57.30 -25.27
N ASP A 331 -21.55 -57.71 -24.19
CA ASP A 331 -20.36 -58.60 -24.07
C ASP A 331 -18.92 -58.26 -24.60
N ASP A 332 -18.02 -58.16 -23.59
CA ASP A 332 -16.67 -58.80 -23.44
C ASP A 332 -15.35 -58.10 -23.87
N ALA A 333 -14.24 -58.58 -23.26
CA ALA A 333 -12.79 -58.36 -23.50
C ALA A 333 -12.00 -57.24 -22.75
N THR A 334 -11.85 -57.42 -21.43
CA THR A 334 -10.57 -57.43 -20.66
C THR A 334 -9.38 -56.50 -20.99
N VAL A 335 -8.91 -55.70 -20.00
CA VAL A 335 -7.53 -55.70 -19.42
C VAL A 335 -7.45 -54.80 -18.16
N GLN A 336 -6.54 -55.11 -17.22
CA GLN A 336 -6.41 -54.54 -15.86
C GLN A 336 -5.29 -53.47 -15.76
N PRO A 337 -5.18 -52.68 -14.64
CA PRO A 337 -4.26 -53.10 -13.55
C PRO A 337 -4.63 -52.68 -12.08
N THR A 338 -4.47 -53.65 -11.16
CA THR A 338 -3.96 -53.56 -9.76
C THR A 338 -4.38 -52.44 -8.76
N ASP A 339 -5.21 -52.82 -7.77
CA ASP A 339 -4.96 -52.88 -6.30
C ASP A 339 -4.04 -51.80 -5.61
N VAL A 340 -4.48 -50.92 -4.66
CA VAL A 340 -5.02 -51.10 -3.27
C VAL A 340 -3.92 -50.99 -2.16
N PRO A 341 -4.13 -50.47 -0.91
CA PRO A 341 -5.31 -49.87 -0.23
C PRO A 341 -5.09 -48.42 0.32
N ALA A 342 -6.10 -47.88 1.02
CA ALA A 342 -5.97 -46.74 1.96
C ALA A 342 -5.97 -47.23 3.45
N PRO A 343 -5.47 -46.43 4.42
CA PRO A 343 -5.57 -46.73 5.85
C PRO A 343 -6.88 -46.18 6.48
N SER A 344 -7.29 -46.76 7.61
CA SER A 344 -8.50 -46.40 8.38
C SER A 344 -8.20 -46.10 9.85
N ASP A 345 -9.07 -45.29 10.45
CA ASP A 345 -9.42 -45.06 11.87
C ASP A 345 -8.59 -45.72 13.01
N GLU A 346 -8.39 -44.94 14.09
CA GLU A 346 -8.66 -45.37 15.48
C GLU A 346 -8.91 -44.14 16.39
N ALA A 347 -9.69 -44.34 17.45
CA ALA A 347 -10.49 -43.35 18.17
C ALA A 347 -9.79 -42.26 19.02
N VAL A 348 -10.50 -41.13 19.23
CA VAL A 348 -10.59 -40.42 20.54
C VAL A 348 -12.03 -39.95 20.76
N GLY A 349 -12.59 -40.10 21.96
CA GLY A 349 -13.96 -39.65 22.27
C GLY A 349 -14.19 -39.26 23.73
N ASN A 350 -14.73 -38.05 23.92
CA ASN A 350 -15.46 -37.48 25.07
C ASN A 350 -14.90 -37.53 26.51
N ARG A 351 -14.81 -36.30 27.07
CA ARG A 351 -15.10 -35.82 28.44
C ARG A 351 -15.31 -36.83 29.58
N GLU A 352 -14.77 -36.49 30.74
CA GLU A 352 -15.59 -36.25 31.96
C GLU A 352 -14.90 -35.25 32.93
N GLN A 353 -15.65 -34.73 33.90
CA GLN A 353 -15.15 -33.93 35.03
C GLN A 353 -15.13 -34.80 36.28
N GLU A 354 -14.23 -34.54 37.24
CA GLU A 354 -14.63 -34.46 38.65
C GLU A 354 -13.63 -33.69 39.52
N ASP A 355 -14.09 -33.24 40.69
CA ASP A 355 -13.38 -32.44 41.69
C ASP A 355 -13.09 -33.31 42.92
N ASP A 356 -11.85 -33.33 43.42
CA ASP A 356 -11.65 -33.51 44.86
C ASP A 356 -10.33 -32.93 45.38
N ARG A 357 -10.27 -32.75 46.71
CA ARG A 357 -9.27 -31.95 47.42
C ARG A 357 -8.28 -32.82 48.20
N ASN A 358 -7.15 -32.23 48.62
CA ASN A 358 -6.99 -31.75 50.01
C ASN A 358 -5.51 -31.73 50.50
N ALA A 359 -5.17 -30.67 51.27
CA ALA A 359 -4.17 -30.62 52.35
C ALA A 359 -2.67 -30.90 52.09
N ALA A 360 -1.71 -30.33 52.85
CA ALA A 360 -1.70 -29.13 53.74
C ALA A 360 -0.24 -28.82 54.22
N THR A 361 -0.11 -27.80 55.08
CA THR A 361 1.04 -27.39 55.93
C THR A 361 2.14 -26.57 55.23
N GLY A 362 2.58 -25.41 55.76
CA GLY A 362 2.10 -24.58 56.89
C GLY A 362 2.49 -23.09 56.67
N ASN A 363 1.71 -22.10 57.13
CA ASN A 363 1.70 -21.46 58.47
C ASN A 363 3.04 -20.76 58.82
N GLY A 364 3.14 -19.51 59.31
CA GLY A 364 2.23 -18.37 59.60
C GLY A 364 3.10 -17.08 59.68
N GLU A 365 2.69 -15.81 59.77
CA GLU A 365 1.71 -15.06 60.61
C GLU A 365 1.55 -13.66 59.92
N VAL A 366 0.38 -13.06 59.61
CA VAL A 366 -0.71 -12.49 60.45
C VAL A 366 -0.22 -11.26 61.27
N ALA A 367 -0.25 -10.01 60.77
CA ALA A 367 -1.39 -9.04 60.70
C ALA A 367 -1.66 -8.29 62.05
N PRO A 368 -2.57 -7.29 62.19
CA PRO A 368 -3.40 -6.48 61.25
C PRO A 368 -2.92 -4.98 61.24
N ALA A 369 -3.65 -3.86 61.04
CA ALA A 369 -5.07 -3.47 60.84
C ALA A 369 -5.18 -2.06 60.16
N GLY A 370 -6.40 -1.54 59.91
CA GLY A 370 -6.70 -0.16 59.45
C GLY A 370 -7.10 -0.11 57.96
N ASP A 371 -8.37 -0.22 57.57
CA ASP A 371 -9.47 0.78 57.68
C ASP A 371 -9.25 1.97 56.71
N ASP A 372 -10.18 2.38 55.83
CA ASP A 372 -11.65 2.27 55.90
C ASP A 372 -12.37 2.05 54.53
N ALA A 373 -13.69 1.87 54.57
CA ALA A 373 -14.64 1.69 53.45
C ALA A 373 -15.06 3.02 52.77
N ALA A 374 -15.82 3.08 51.65
CA ALA A 374 -16.04 2.23 50.46
C ALA A 374 -16.90 3.01 49.41
N ALA A 375 -16.88 2.53 48.15
CA ALA A 375 -17.89 2.68 47.07
C ALA A 375 -18.72 3.98 46.88
N ALA A 376 -18.56 4.64 45.72
CA ALA A 376 -19.66 5.24 44.94
C ALA A 376 -19.27 5.52 43.48
N GLU A 377 -20.15 5.14 42.54
CA GLU A 377 -20.31 5.70 41.18
C GLU A 377 -21.83 5.85 40.93
N PRO A 378 -22.31 6.60 39.92
CA PRO A 378 -21.64 7.56 39.02
C PRO A 378 -22.21 9.00 39.20
N GLU A 379 -22.07 9.90 38.21
CA GLU A 379 -23.18 10.65 37.56
C GLU A 379 -22.68 11.86 36.69
N GLU A 380 -23.57 12.38 35.85
CA GLU A 380 -23.34 13.35 34.75
C GLU A 380 -23.10 14.83 35.15
N ASN A 381 -22.48 15.62 34.25
CA ASN A 381 -22.97 16.97 33.88
C ASN A 381 -22.38 17.48 32.54
N GLU A 382 -23.11 18.33 31.84
CA GLU A 382 -22.74 18.94 30.54
C GLU A 382 -22.10 20.34 30.62
N SER A 383 -21.43 20.73 29.53
CA SER A 383 -21.38 22.09 28.95
C SER A 383 -20.59 23.22 29.65
N VAL A 384 -19.74 23.90 28.86
CA VAL A 384 -19.91 25.30 28.35
C VAL A 384 -18.59 25.77 27.74
N ALA A 385 -18.64 26.44 26.58
CA ALA A 385 -17.48 27.05 25.93
C ALA A 385 -17.40 28.57 26.20
N PRO A 386 -16.19 29.16 26.29
CA PRO A 386 -16.03 30.61 26.38
C PRO A 386 -16.09 31.29 25.00
N ALA A 387 -16.83 32.40 24.92
CA ALA A 387 -16.81 33.36 23.81
C ALA A 387 -15.82 34.51 24.09
N PRO A 388 -15.41 35.32 23.10
CA PRO A 388 -14.43 36.40 23.31
C PRO A 388 -15.06 37.70 23.86
N ASP A 389 -14.24 38.50 24.56
CA ASP A 389 -14.60 39.84 25.05
C ASP A 389 -14.24 40.95 24.04
N GLU A 390 -15.13 41.95 23.89
CA GLU A 390 -14.83 43.26 23.29
C GLU A 390 -15.44 44.42 24.08
N ALA A 391 -14.62 45.45 24.36
CA ALA A 391 -15.02 46.84 24.69
C ALA A 391 -13.79 47.75 24.46
N MET A 392 -13.79 48.73 23.55
CA MET A 392 -14.38 50.10 23.66
C MET A 392 -13.76 50.93 24.81
N ALA A 393 -13.26 52.15 24.66
CA ALA A 393 -12.95 53.06 23.52
C ALA A 393 -11.86 54.08 24.01
N ASP A 394 -11.48 55.23 23.42
CA ASP A 394 -11.91 56.06 22.25
C ASP A 394 -10.75 57.05 21.87
N ASP A 395 -11.00 58.05 21.00
CA ASP A 395 -10.15 59.20 20.58
C ASP A 395 -8.85 58.90 19.78
N GLY A 396 -8.49 59.61 18.68
CA GLY A 396 -9.20 60.65 17.92
C GLY A 396 -8.32 61.39 16.87
N ALA A 397 -8.97 62.10 15.93
CA ALA A 397 -8.45 63.11 14.96
C ALA A 397 -7.64 62.69 13.68
N ASP A 398 -8.23 63.03 12.51
CA ASP A 398 -7.71 63.64 11.26
C ASP A 398 -6.29 63.28 10.71
N SER A 399 -6.06 63.16 9.38
CA SER A 399 -6.57 64.01 8.28
C SER A 399 -6.54 63.35 6.87
N ALA A 400 -7.10 64.04 5.86
CA ALA A 400 -7.33 63.55 4.49
C ALA A 400 -6.11 63.52 3.52
N GLY A 401 -6.23 62.77 2.40
CA GLY A 401 -5.45 62.93 1.14
C GLY A 401 -6.21 63.82 0.14
N PRO A 402 -6.22 63.55 -1.21
CA PRO A 402 -5.31 62.76 -2.05
C PRO A 402 -4.93 63.45 -3.41
N SER A 403 -3.94 62.94 -4.17
CA SER A 403 -3.57 63.40 -5.54
C SER A 403 -2.64 62.38 -6.25
N SER A 404 -2.98 61.78 -7.42
CA SER A 404 -2.63 62.18 -8.81
C SER A 404 -1.12 62.38 -9.11
N SER A 405 -0.52 61.94 -10.23
CA SER A 405 -0.93 61.17 -11.44
C SER A 405 0.32 60.85 -12.31
N THR A 406 0.15 60.26 -13.51
CA THR A 406 1.02 60.41 -14.73
C THR A 406 2.54 60.13 -14.61
N SER A 407 3.11 59.03 -15.13
CA SER A 407 3.27 58.56 -16.53
C SER A 407 4.67 58.88 -17.13
N ASP A 408 5.22 57.92 -17.87
CA ASP A 408 6.36 57.99 -18.81
C ASP A 408 7.72 58.54 -18.30
N ASP A 409 8.75 57.69 -18.27
CA ASP A 409 9.70 57.61 -19.41
C ASP A 409 10.60 56.34 -19.31
N ALA A 410 11.40 56.08 -20.36
CA ALA A 410 12.34 54.95 -20.43
C ALA A 410 13.77 55.41 -20.87
N PRO A 411 14.67 54.54 -21.35
CA PRO A 411 15.72 53.90 -20.54
C PRO A 411 17.16 54.32 -20.94
N ASP A 412 18.18 53.99 -20.14
CA ASP A 412 19.54 53.75 -20.68
C ASP A 412 20.52 52.98 -19.76
N ALA A 413 21.62 52.47 -20.36
CA ALA A 413 22.91 51.99 -19.83
C ALA A 413 22.92 50.97 -18.66
N ILE A 414 23.37 49.71 -18.79
CA ILE A 414 24.69 49.19 -19.23
C ILE A 414 25.85 49.69 -18.33
N GLY A 415 26.42 48.78 -17.51
CA GLY A 415 27.29 49.17 -16.37
C GLY A 415 28.43 48.23 -15.94
N LYS A 416 28.89 47.31 -16.83
CA LYS A 416 29.90 46.23 -16.61
C LYS A 416 29.38 44.93 -15.97
#